data_AF-A0AAW8UAX3-F1
#
_entry.id   AF-A0AAW8UAX3-F1
#
_cell.length_a   1.000
_cell.length_b   1.000
_cell.length_c   1.000
_cell.angle_alpha   90.00
_cell.angle_beta   90.00
_cell.angle_gamma   90.00
#
_symmetry.space_group_name_H-M   'P 1'
#
loop_
_entity.id
_entity.type
_entity.pdbx_description
1 polymer ?
#
loop_
_entity_poly.entity_id
_entity_poly.type
_entity_poly.pdbx_seq_one_letter_code
_entity_poly.pdbx_strand_id
1 'polypeptide(L)'
;MKEFQEFSALYQKQKQYIVKVVGLTFFLLILVTVFVLINTRRINPFMLYVVAMGVVIFYAVKTRKVSPNYDLLLTFVKKNKPELLKEKELLFFIDYKLDKRYEKDPERLVKQLKSPKQKKQMLKKIKEQESNFKSLTDPKKQSKKKRRQSAK
;
A
#
# COMPACT_ATOMS: atom_id res chain seq x y z
N MET A 1 -4.64 -12.53 -16.32
CA MET A 1 -5.76 -11.56 -16.49
C MET A 1 -6.51 -11.39 -15.18
N LYS A 2 -7.11 -12.45 -14.59
CA LYS A 2 -7.85 -12.38 -13.31
C LYS A 2 -7.05 -11.77 -12.15
N GLU A 3 -5.83 -12.22 -11.91
CA GLU A 3 -4.99 -11.66 -10.81
C GLU A 3 -4.67 -10.17 -10.97
N PHE A 4 -4.55 -9.66 -12.20
CA PHE A 4 -4.26 -8.25 -12.44
C PHE A 4 -5.50 -7.38 -12.23
N GLN A 5 -6.69 -7.91 -12.54
CA GLN A 5 -7.97 -7.27 -12.22
C GLN A 5 -8.23 -7.27 -10.70
N GLU A 6 -7.89 -8.36 -10.00
CA GLU A 6 -7.95 -8.41 -8.53
C GLU A 6 -7.01 -7.36 -7.90
N PHE A 7 -5.77 -7.30 -8.38
CA PHE A 7 -4.79 -6.30 -7.96
C PHE A 7 -5.31 -4.88 -8.18
N SER A 8 -5.80 -4.56 -9.39
CA SER A 8 -6.23 -3.20 -9.72
C SER A 8 -7.45 -2.77 -8.89
N ALA A 9 -8.38 -3.69 -8.64
CA ALA A 9 -9.51 -3.45 -7.74
C ALA A 9 -9.05 -3.21 -6.29
N LEU A 10 -8.08 -3.98 -5.79
CA LEU A 10 -7.50 -3.77 -4.46
C LEU A 10 -6.75 -2.44 -4.36
N TYR A 11 -6.00 -2.06 -5.40
CA TYR A 11 -5.29 -0.79 -5.47
C TYR A 11 -6.26 0.40 -5.49
N GLN A 12 -7.34 0.33 -6.26
CA GLN A 12 -8.38 1.35 -6.25
C GLN A 12 -9.04 1.47 -4.86
N LYS A 13 -9.33 0.34 -4.20
CA LYS A 13 -9.85 0.34 -2.83
C LYS A 13 -8.86 0.98 -1.85
N GLN A 14 -7.56 0.70 -1.97
CA GLN A 14 -6.52 1.34 -1.17
C GLN A 14 -6.46 2.85 -1.41
N LYS A 15 -6.59 3.31 -2.67
CA LYS A 15 -6.63 4.74 -3.00
C LYS A 15 -7.85 5.44 -2.40
N GLN A 16 -9.04 4.84 -2.54
CA GLN A 16 -10.27 5.36 -1.93
C GLN A 16 -10.17 5.38 -0.41
N TYR A 17 -9.58 4.36 0.18
CA TYR A 17 -9.34 4.28 1.61
C TYR A 17 -8.45 5.43 2.10
N ILE A 18 -7.33 5.73 1.43
CA ILE A 18 -6.47 6.87 1.78
C ILE A 18 -7.26 8.18 1.74
N VAL A 19 -8.07 8.41 0.70
CA VAL A 19 -8.92 9.60 0.59
C VAL A 19 -9.93 9.67 1.74
N LYS A 20 -10.57 8.55 2.10
CA LYS A 20 -11.52 8.48 3.21
C LYS A 20 -10.85 8.78 4.57
N VAL A 21 -9.66 8.26 4.82
CA VAL A 21 -8.92 8.55 6.06
C VAL A 21 -8.53 10.01 6.16
N VAL A 22 -8.05 10.60 5.06
CA VAL A 22 -7.71 12.03 5.02
C VAL A 22 -8.96 12.86 5.26
N GLY A 23 -10.07 12.55 4.58
CA GLY A 23 -11.36 13.23 4.79
C GLY A 23 -11.88 13.10 6.22
N LEU A 24 -11.80 11.90 6.81
CA LEU A 24 -12.17 11.65 8.20
C LEU A 24 -11.32 12.49 9.16
N THR A 25 -10.02 12.57 8.93
CA THR A 25 -9.09 13.37 9.74
C THR A 25 -9.46 14.85 9.68
N PHE A 26 -9.69 15.40 8.49
CA PHE A 26 -10.11 16.79 8.33
C PHE A 26 -11.46 17.07 8.99
N PHE A 27 -12.43 16.16 8.80
CA PHE A 27 -13.75 16.27 9.41
C PHE A 27 -13.66 16.30 10.95
N LEU A 28 -12.91 15.37 11.55
CA LEU A 28 -12.70 15.33 13.00
C LEU A 28 -11.98 16.58 13.52
N LEU A 29 -10.99 17.10 12.80
CA LEU A 29 -10.30 18.35 13.18
C LEU A 29 -11.27 19.53 13.21
N ILE A 30 -12.12 19.68 12.20
CA ILE A 30 -13.14 20.74 12.16
C ILE A 30 -14.11 20.57 13.33
N LEU A 31 -14.57 19.34 13.57
CA LEU A 31 -15.54 19.04 14.63
C LEU A 31 -14.98 19.34 16.01
N VAL A 32 -13.74 18.94 16.30
CA VAL A 32 -13.04 19.28 17.54
C VAL A 32 -12.85 20.79 17.66
N THR A 33 -12.47 21.48 16.59
CA THR A 33 -12.25 22.94 16.61
C THR A 33 -13.54 23.70 16.93
N VAL A 34 -14.66 23.34 16.27
CA VAL A 34 -15.98 23.93 16.54
C VAL A 34 -16.43 23.62 17.97
N PHE A 35 -16.22 22.39 18.43
CA PHE A 35 -16.58 22.00 19.80
C PHE A 35 -15.79 22.77 20.85
N VAL A 36 -14.48 22.96 20.65
CA VAL A 36 -13.64 23.76 21.56
C VAL A 36 -14.08 25.23 21.56
N LEU A 37 -14.42 25.79 20.41
CA LEU A 37 -14.94 27.17 20.32
C LEU A 37 -16.23 27.35 21.14
N ILE A 38 -17.17 26.41 21.02
CA ILE A 38 -18.46 26.46 21.74
C ILE A 38 -18.29 26.17 23.24
N ASN A 39 -17.39 25.27 23.61
CA ASN A 39 -17.28 24.70 24.96
C ASN A 39 -15.93 24.99 25.64
N THR A 40 -15.38 26.18 25.40
CA THR A 40 -14.01 26.60 25.77
C THR A 40 -13.69 26.52 27.27
N ARG A 41 -14.69 26.46 28.15
CA ARG A 41 -14.52 26.54 29.62
C ARG A 41 -14.66 25.21 30.38
N ARG A 42 -15.19 24.14 29.79
CA ARG A 42 -15.56 22.92 30.55
C ARG A 42 -14.71 21.68 30.26
N ILE A 43 -14.12 21.57 29.07
CA ILE A 43 -13.42 20.36 28.65
C ILE A 43 -12.03 20.75 28.16
N ASN A 44 -11.01 20.00 28.58
CA ASN A 44 -9.65 20.20 28.09
C ASN A 44 -9.59 19.86 26.60
N PRO A 45 -9.26 20.81 25.71
CA PRO A 45 -9.20 20.59 24.27
C PRO A 45 -8.24 19.44 23.90
N PHE A 46 -7.18 19.24 24.69
CA PHE A 46 -6.22 18.16 24.47
C PHE A 46 -6.87 16.76 24.50
N MET A 47 -7.79 16.51 25.43
CA MET A 47 -8.49 15.22 25.53
C MET A 47 -9.30 14.90 24.26
N LEU A 48 -9.94 15.92 23.67
CA LEU A 48 -10.72 15.76 22.45
C LEU A 48 -9.85 15.42 21.24
N TYR A 49 -8.68 16.06 21.12
CA TYR A 49 -7.71 15.71 20.08
C TYR A 49 -7.18 14.29 20.24
N VAL A 50 -6.91 13.84 21.48
CA VAL A 50 -6.46 12.47 21.76
C VAL A 50 -7.53 11.44 21.34
N VAL A 51 -8.79 11.67 21.69
CA VAL A 51 -9.91 10.79 21.28
C VAL A 51 -10.05 10.77 19.76
N ALA A 52 -10.03 11.94 19.11
CA ALA A 52 -10.12 12.04 17.65
C ALA A 52 -8.97 11.29 16.95
N MET A 53 -7.75 11.43 17.46
CA MET A 53 -6.57 10.73 16.94
C MET A 53 -6.70 9.21 17.13
N GLY A 54 -7.22 8.76 18.28
CA GLY A 54 -7.51 7.35 18.55
C GLY A 54 -8.49 6.74 17.55
N VAL A 55 -9.57 7.46 17.20
CA VAL A 55 -10.55 7.03 16.19
C VAL A 55 -9.91 6.90 14.81
N VAL A 56 -9.10 7.89 14.41
CA VAL A 56 -8.38 7.86 13.12
C VAL A 56 -7.41 6.69 13.06
N ILE A 57 -6.60 6.47 14.11
CA ILE A 57 -5.64 5.36 14.18
C ILE A 57 -6.36 4.02 14.12
N PHE A 58 -7.43 3.84 14.91
CA PHE A 58 -8.20 2.59 14.93
C PHE A 58 -8.79 2.28 13.56
N TYR A 59 -9.46 3.27 12.94
CA TYR A 59 -10.00 3.10 11.60
C TYR A 59 -8.88 2.77 10.61
N ALA A 60 -7.73 3.46 10.72
CA ALA A 60 -6.63 3.32 9.79
C ALA A 60 -5.97 1.93 9.85
N VAL A 61 -5.77 1.40 11.06
CA VAL A 61 -5.22 0.05 11.26
C VAL A 61 -6.20 -1.00 10.73
N LYS A 62 -7.49 -0.87 11.05
CA LYS A 62 -8.51 -1.88 10.70
C LYS A 62 -8.77 -1.99 9.19
N THR A 63 -8.57 -0.91 8.43
CA THR A 63 -8.95 -0.84 7.01
C THR A 63 -7.77 -0.80 6.05
N ARG A 64 -6.54 -0.87 6.57
CA ARG A 64 -5.29 -1.02 5.81
C ARG A 64 -5.42 -2.19 4.81
N LYS A 65 -5.22 -1.94 3.50
CA LYS A 65 -5.21 -2.98 2.44
C LYS A 65 -3.81 -3.40 1.99
N VAL A 66 -2.76 -2.85 2.60
CA VAL A 66 -1.37 -3.30 2.40
C VAL A 66 -1.01 -4.41 3.38
N SER A 67 -0.02 -5.21 3.04
CA SER A 67 0.48 -6.26 3.94
C SER A 67 1.06 -5.66 5.23
N PRO A 68 1.08 -6.42 6.35
CA PRO A 68 1.78 -6.02 7.56
C PRO A 68 3.28 -5.73 7.34
N ASN A 69 3.86 -6.34 6.31
CA ASN A 69 5.28 -6.24 5.97
C ASN A 69 5.59 -5.10 4.98
N TYR A 70 4.59 -4.32 4.58
CA TYR A 70 4.75 -3.24 3.61
C TYR A 70 5.78 -2.20 4.04
N ASP A 71 5.82 -1.84 5.32
CA ASP A 71 6.77 -0.83 5.84
C ASP A 71 8.23 -1.33 5.76
N LEU A 72 8.44 -2.63 5.99
CA LEU A 72 9.73 -3.30 5.81
C LEU A 72 10.15 -3.33 4.34
N LEU A 73 9.21 -3.63 3.44
CA LEU A 73 9.45 -3.57 1.99
C LEU A 73 9.81 -2.15 1.56
N LEU A 74 9.10 -1.14 2.05
CA LEU A 74 9.32 0.27 1.72
C LEU A 74 10.69 0.74 2.20
N THR A 75 11.11 0.34 3.40
CA THR A 75 12.46 0.58 3.93
C THR A 75 13.52 -0.10 3.08
N PHE A 76 13.29 -1.36 2.68
CA PHE A 76 14.21 -2.10 1.82
C PHE A 76 14.35 -1.45 0.43
N VAL A 77 13.24 -1.02 -0.17
CA VAL A 77 13.25 -0.35 -1.47
C VAL A 77 13.92 1.02 -1.36
N LYS A 78 13.61 1.81 -0.33
CA LYS A 78 14.24 3.12 -0.08
C LYS A 78 15.77 3.03 -0.02
N LYS A 79 16.30 1.99 0.62
CA LYS A 79 17.76 1.80 0.78
C LYS A 79 18.46 1.30 -0.49
N ASN A 80 17.75 0.62 -1.40
CA ASN A 80 18.39 -0.13 -2.48
C ASN A 80 17.97 0.29 -3.89
N LYS A 81 16.77 0.84 -4.05
CA LYS A 81 16.21 1.34 -5.31
C LYS A 81 15.20 2.46 -5.01
N PRO A 82 15.66 3.67 -4.64
CA PRO A 82 14.77 4.78 -4.29
C PRO A 82 13.88 5.23 -5.46
N GLU A 83 14.28 4.98 -6.71
CA GLU A 83 13.50 5.30 -7.91
C GLU A 83 12.12 4.65 -7.92
N LEU A 84 11.98 3.42 -7.38
CA LEU A 84 10.69 2.72 -7.31
C LEU A 84 9.70 3.38 -6.35
N LEU A 85 10.15 4.26 -5.44
CA LEU A 85 9.25 4.95 -4.52
C LEU A 85 8.33 5.95 -5.22
N LYS A 86 8.70 6.40 -6.43
CA LYS A 86 7.86 7.29 -7.24
C LYS A 86 6.62 6.57 -7.80
N GLU A 87 6.72 5.26 -8.03
CA GLU A 87 5.66 4.43 -8.60
C GLU A 87 4.87 3.69 -7.50
N LYS A 88 3.92 4.38 -6.87
CA LYS A 88 3.09 3.83 -5.78
C LYS A 88 2.32 2.56 -6.19
N GLU A 89 1.86 2.51 -7.44
CA GLU A 89 1.13 1.36 -7.99
C GLU A 89 2.02 0.12 -8.14
N LEU A 90 3.23 0.31 -8.66
CA LEU A 90 4.24 -0.75 -8.75
C LEU A 90 4.62 -1.26 -7.36
N LEU A 91 4.80 -0.36 -6.39
CA LEU A 91 5.13 -0.73 -5.02
C LEU A 91 4.02 -1.58 -4.38
N PHE A 92 2.76 -1.19 -4.59
CA PHE A 92 1.60 -1.97 -4.15
C PHE A 92 1.51 -3.33 -4.85
N PHE A 93 1.89 -3.40 -6.13
CA PHE A 93 1.91 -4.67 -6.89
C PHE A 93 2.95 -5.64 -6.34
N ILE A 94 4.15 -5.12 -6.04
CA ILE A 94 5.23 -5.91 -5.43
C ILE A 94 4.80 -6.40 -4.05
N ASP A 95 4.20 -5.54 -3.22
CA ASP A 95 3.65 -5.93 -1.91
C ASP A 95 2.63 -7.05 -2.04
N TYR A 96 1.61 -6.87 -2.89
CA TYR A 96 0.57 -7.87 -3.13
C TYR A 96 1.13 -9.22 -3.59
N LYS A 97 2.13 -9.22 -4.48
CA LYS A 97 2.76 -10.45 -4.98
C LYS A 97 3.63 -11.12 -3.92
N LEU A 98 4.31 -10.35 -3.08
CA LEU A 98 5.10 -10.88 -1.98
C LEU A 98 4.19 -11.42 -0.88
N ASP A 99 3.15 -10.69 -0.49
CA ASP A 99 2.18 -11.10 0.53
C ASP A 99 1.55 -12.45 0.18
N LYS A 100 1.00 -12.59 -1.04
CA LYS A 100 0.47 -13.88 -1.53
C LYS A 100 1.51 -15.00 -1.56
N ARG A 101 2.77 -14.71 -1.91
CA ARG A 101 3.83 -15.72 -2.00
C ARG A 101 4.27 -16.23 -0.62
N TYR A 102 4.22 -15.37 0.39
CA TYR A 102 4.67 -15.66 1.75
C TYR A 102 3.50 -15.77 2.75
N GLU A 103 2.27 -15.90 2.28
CA GLU A 103 1.06 -16.02 3.10
C GLU A 103 1.17 -17.16 4.12
N LYS A 104 1.80 -18.28 3.73
CA LYS A 104 2.03 -19.44 4.59
C LYS A 104 3.24 -19.29 5.55
N ASP A 105 4.15 -18.36 5.26
CA ASP A 105 5.39 -18.16 6.03
C ASP A 105 5.85 -16.68 5.94
N PRO A 106 5.17 -15.77 6.66
CA PRO A 106 5.47 -14.35 6.64
C PRO A 106 6.82 -14.02 7.28
N GLU A 107 7.29 -14.83 8.22
CA GLU A 107 8.61 -14.63 8.87
C GLU A 107 9.76 -14.77 7.89
N ARG A 108 9.64 -15.68 6.93
CA ARG A 108 10.66 -15.85 5.89
C ARG A 108 10.80 -14.64 4.97
N LEU A 109 9.70 -13.92 4.72
CA LEU A 109 9.75 -12.65 3.99
C LEU A 109 10.55 -11.61 4.78
N VAL A 110 10.29 -11.50 6.08
CA VAL A 110 11.01 -10.58 6.98
C VAL A 110 12.50 -10.91 7.02
N LYS A 111 12.86 -12.19 7.17
CA LYS A 111 14.25 -12.66 7.17
C LYS A 111 14.94 -12.31 5.84
N GLN A 112 14.26 -12.47 4.70
CA GLN A 112 14.79 -12.13 3.38
C GLN A 112 14.97 -10.62 3.15
N LEU A 113 14.05 -9.80 3.67
CA LEU A 113 14.16 -8.33 3.60
C LEU A 113 15.28 -7.79 4.48
N LYS A 114 15.55 -8.41 5.64
CA LYS A 114 16.59 -7.96 6.57
C LYS A 114 17.98 -8.51 6.26
N SER A 115 18.08 -9.71 5.68
CA SER A 115 19.37 -10.38 5.51
C SER A 115 20.21 -9.80 4.36
N PRO A 116 21.46 -9.34 4.63
CA PRO A 116 22.35 -8.83 3.59
C PRO A 116 22.78 -9.92 2.59
N LYS A 117 22.82 -11.20 3.02
CA LYS A 117 23.13 -12.33 2.14
C LYS A 117 22.00 -12.60 1.13
N GLN A 118 20.75 -12.42 1.55
CA GLN A 118 19.57 -12.68 0.71
C GLN A 118 19.09 -11.44 -0.06
N LYS A 119 19.64 -10.25 0.26
CA LYS A 119 19.41 -8.98 -0.43
C LYS A 119 19.49 -9.08 -1.96
N LYS A 120 20.51 -9.74 -2.51
CA LYS A 120 20.68 -9.90 -3.97
C LYS A 120 19.53 -10.71 -4.58
N GLN A 121 19.09 -11.78 -3.91
CA GLN A 121 17.95 -12.58 -4.37
C GLN A 121 16.65 -11.78 -4.31
N MET A 122 16.46 -11.01 -3.24
CA MET A 122 15.26 -10.17 -3.08
C MET A 122 15.19 -9.06 -4.14
N LEU A 123 16.32 -8.42 -4.46
CA LEU A 123 16.40 -7.44 -5.55
C LEU A 123 16.11 -8.06 -6.92
N LYS A 124 16.55 -9.30 -7.16
CA LYS A 124 16.19 -10.04 -8.39
C LYS A 124 14.68 -10.26 -8.46
N LYS A 125 14.05 -10.71 -7.38
CA LYS A 125 12.59 -10.89 -7.31
C LYS A 125 11.83 -9.59 -7.55
N ILE A 126 12.28 -8.48 -6.95
CA ILE A 126 11.67 -7.15 -7.17
C ILE A 126 11.80 -6.73 -8.64
N LYS A 127 12.98 -6.91 -9.27
CA LYS A 127 13.16 -6.63 -10.71
C LYS A 127 12.26 -7.51 -11.60
N GLU A 128 12.06 -8.77 -11.23
CA GLU A 128 11.16 -9.67 -11.95
C GLU A 128 9.70 -9.19 -11.84
N GLN A 129 9.25 -8.80 -10.64
CA GLN A 129 7.91 -8.23 -10.46
C GLN A 129 7.74 -6.89 -11.20
N GLU A 130 8.78 -6.06 -11.24
CA GLU A 130 8.81 -4.82 -12.03
C GLU A 130 8.63 -5.10 -13.53
N SER A 131 9.34 -6.10 -14.07
CA SER A 131 9.18 -6.52 -15.47
C SER A 131 7.78 -7.08 -15.75
N ASN A 132 7.25 -7.90 -14.84
CA ASN A 132 5.90 -8.45 -14.94
C ASN A 132 4.84 -7.34 -14.93
N PHE A 133 4.98 -6.36 -14.04
CA PHE A 133 4.08 -5.20 -13.97
C PHE A 133 4.10 -4.42 -15.28
N LYS A 134 5.29 -4.02 -15.76
CA LYS A 134 5.45 -3.32 -17.05
C LYS A 134 4.84 -4.10 -18.22
N SER A 135 4.97 -5.43 -18.24
CA SER A 135 4.38 -6.26 -19.29
C SER A 135 2.85 -6.31 -19.29
N LEU A 136 2.22 -6.04 -18.13
CA LEU A 136 0.77 -6.04 -17.94
C LEU A 136 0.16 -4.65 -18.20
N THR A 137 0.91 -3.57 -17.94
CA THR A 137 0.51 -2.18 -18.16
C THR A 137 0.89 -1.61 -19.53
N ASP A 138 1.80 -2.24 -20.29
CA ASP A 138 2.21 -1.74 -21.61
C ASP A 138 1.18 -2.09 -22.72
N PRO A 139 0.49 -1.09 -23.31
CA PRO A 139 -0.57 -1.30 -24.30
C PRO A 139 -0.06 -1.98 -25.59
N LYS A 140 1.22 -1.84 -25.94
CA LYS A 140 1.79 -2.42 -27.18
C LYS A 140 1.96 -3.94 -27.12
N LYS A 141 2.10 -4.55 -25.94
CA LYS A 141 2.21 -6.02 -25.79
C LYS A 141 0.85 -6.71 -25.68
N GLN A 142 -0.18 -6.03 -25.19
CA GLN A 142 -1.55 -6.55 -25.19
C GLN A 142 -2.08 -6.76 -26.62
N SER A 143 -1.74 -5.90 -27.58
CA SER A 143 -2.17 -6.04 -28.99
C SER A 143 -1.51 -7.23 -29.71
N LYS A 144 -0.21 -7.49 -29.47
CA LYS A 144 0.50 -8.66 -30.03
C LYS A 144 -0.01 -9.99 -29.45
N LYS A 145 -0.40 -10.02 -28.17
CA LYS A 145 -0.92 -11.26 -27.53
C LYS A 145 -2.35 -11.58 -27.97
N LYS A 146 -3.22 -10.57 -28.16
CA LYS A 146 -4.55 -10.73 -28.79
C LYS A 146 -4.44 -11.24 -30.22
N ARG A 147 -3.55 -10.68 -31.05
CA ARG A 147 -3.33 -11.15 -32.44
C ARG A 147 -2.84 -12.60 -32.56
N ARG A 148 -2.09 -13.11 -31.57
CA ARG A 148 -1.64 -14.52 -31.54
C ARG A 148 -2.70 -15.49 -31.02
N GLN A 149 -3.70 -15.01 -30.30
CA GLN A 149 -4.82 -15.82 -29.80
C GLN A 149 -6.01 -15.87 -30.76
N SER A 150 -6.12 -14.92 -31.70
CA SER A 150 -7.12 -14.99 -32.79
C SER A 150 -6.59 -15.66 -34.06
N ALA A 151 -5.35 -16.19 -34.03
CA ALA A 151 -4.70 -16.88 -35.13
C ALA A 151 -4.48 -18.38 -34.83
N LYS A 152 -5.13 -18.89 -33.78
CA LYS A 152 -5.33 -20.29 -33.45
C LYS A 152 -6.83 -20.51 -33.30
#